data_AF-A0A4Q3N523-F1
#
_entry.id   AF-A0A4Q3N523-F1
#
_cell.length_a   1.000
_cell.length_b   1.000
_cell.length_c   1.000
_cell.angle_alpha   90.00
_cell.angle_beta   90.00
_cell.angle_gamma   90.00
#
_symmetry.space_group_name_H-M   'P 1'
#
loop_
_entity.id
_entity.type
_entity.pdbx_description
1 polymer ?
#
loop_
_entity_poly.entity_id
_entity_poly.type
_entity_poly.pdbx_seq_one_letter_code
_entity_poly.pdbx_strand_id
1 'polypeptide(L)'
;MLSQQIRSSGSLLDSLDSIRNWRAALLLLGTFVAMALVFAVGGMLARFSFALFALFALFAYVVLFYGANAAGMMIMDEARGYPSRPMMAAVMTSLATSHRLILVFLLLGVAYLAGFLVLALVLFVCKIPFLGPVLYAVVFPVSVVIAGIAMFALPTVVFPLSAPSVWNGATTMQCVSQLVAIVRRRLLLVLLLMIGVTFIAGLVAFLIGAILFSGTAVTALLSVPILGGGMGGMGMGMGMEDMMGGGVMGMAMGMGAAGGHMVGAAIGGGILFAIAFTLPGLVYLRGACTVYLRAIDGLDMAAEQAAVDAKIAAARDKARAMQAQAQQAASRPAPAPAPVHAPMGFPPAAPAAAPVAPPFAAPAQPVPPVQAVPPVRPPVAPDPLATVGMAAVRPLPVATPPVAAPVAAPPTTAPLMCPSCSAPVAANDMFCGECGHKLI
;
A
#
# COMPACT_ATOMS: atom_id res chain seq x y z
N MET A 1 -13.60 -11.19 -48.79
CA MET A 1 -14.35 -10.04 -48.24
C MET A 1 -15.44 -10.51 -47.26
N LEU A 2 -16.48 -11.24 -47.71
CA LEU A 2 -17.54 -11.78 -46.82
C LEU A 2 -17.02 -12.71 -45.70
N SER A 3 -16.04 -13.57 -45.98
CA SER A 3 -15.41 -14.46 -44.97
C SER A 3 -14.57 -13.71 -43.93
N GLN A 4 -14.09 -12.51 -44.24
CA GLN A 4 -13.30 -11.66 -43.34
C GLN A 4 -14.23 -10.82 -42.46
N GLN A 5 -15.35 -10.34 -43.02
CA GLN A 5 -16.43 -9.69 -42.27
C GLN A 5 -17.17 -10.63 -41.30
N ILE A 6 -17.42 -11.89 -41.70
CA ILE A 6 -18.01 -12.89 -40.79
C ILE A 6 -17.04 -13.25 -39.65
N ARG A 7 -15.73 -13.28 -39.93
CA ARG A 7 -14.70 -13.49 -38.89
C ARG A 7 -14.58 -12.30 -37.93
N SER A 8 -14.76 -11.07 -38.43
CA SER A 8 -14.79 -9.87 -37.57
C SER A 8 -16.08 -9.74 -36.75
N SER A 9 -17.22 -10.26 -37.24
CA SER A 9 -18.46 -10.31 -36.46
C SER A 9 -18.44 -11.42 -35.41
N GLY A 10 -17.78 -12.55 -35.70
CA GLY A 10 -17.48 -13.58 -34.71
C GLY A 10 -16.58 -13.07 -33.58
N SER A 11 -15.57 -12.25 -33.90
CA SER A 11 -14.71 -11.64 -32.87
C SER A 11 -15.43 -10.58 -32.02
N LEU A 12 -16.49 -9.95 -32.52
CA LEU A 12 -17.35 -9.04 -31.75
C LEU A 12 -18.26 -9.79 -30.77
N LEU A 13 -18.71 -11.01 -31.12
CA LEU A 13 -19.46 -11.90 -30.23
C LEU A 13 -18.55 -12.61 -29.21
N ASP A 14 -17.33 -13.01 -29.60
CA ASP A 14 -16.27 -13.43 -28.66
C ASP A 14 -15.84 -12.31 -27.71
N SER A 15 -16.09 -11.04 -28.08
CA SER A 15 -15.87 -9.89 -27.18
C SER A 15 -16.98 -9.74 -26.12
N LEU A 16 -18.20 -10.21 -26.40
CA LEU A 16 -19.29 -10.33 -25.41
C LEU A 16 -19.12 -11.54 -24.49
N ASP A 17 -18.37 -12.54 -24.93
CA ASP A 17 -17.86 -13.61 -24.07
C ASP A 17 -16.91 -13.09 -22.97
N SER A 18 -16.46 -11.84 -23.02
CA SER A 18 -15.77 -11.19 -21.87
C SER A 18 -16.71 -10.89 -20.70
N ILE A 19 -18.04 -11.03 -20.84
CA ILE A 19 -19.01 -11.10 -19.72
C ILE A 19 -18.88 -12.45 -18.97
N ARG A 20 -18.12 -13.44 -19.49
CA ARG A 20 -18.10 -14.85 -19.00
C ARG A 20 -17.72 -15.03 -17.54
N ASN A 21 -16.89 -14.18 -16.95
CA ASN A 21 -16.63 -14.27 -15.52
C ASN A 21 -17.65 -13.47 -14.71
N TRP A 22 -18.92 -13.82 -14.90
CA TRP A 22 -20.05 -13.29 -14.12
C TRP A 22 -19.80 -13.44 -12.60
N ARG A 23 -18.97 -14.41 -12.20
CA ARG A 23 -18.57 -14.59 -10.81
C ARG A 23 -17.68 -13.43 -10.34
N ALA A 24 -16.62 -13.09 -11.08
CA ALA A 24 -15.81 -11.92 -10.75
C ALA A 24 -16.64 -10.62 -10.80
N ALA A 25 -17.57 -10.51 -11.75
CA ALA A 25 -18.49 -9.38 -11.86
C ALA A 25 -19.40 -9.25 -10.63
N LEU A 26 -20.03 -10.33 -10.20
CA LEU A 26 -20.86 -10.36 -9.00
C LEU A 26 -20.07 -10.08 -7.73
N LEU A 27 -18.84 -10.59 -7.62
CA LEU A 27 -17.98 -10.31 -6.47
C LEU A 27 -17.59 -8.82 -6.42
N LEU A 28 -17.25 -8.22 -7.56
CA LEU A 28 -16.93 -6.80 -7.64
C LEU A 28 -18.16 -5.93 -7.36
N LEU A 29 -19.33 -6.26 -7.92
CA LEU A 29 -20.60 -5.60 -7.63
C LEU A 29 -20.93 -5.68 -6.14
N GLY A 30 -20.89 -6.89 -5.57
CA GLY A 30 -21.12 -7.12 -4.15
C GLY A 30 -20.16 -6.34 -3.27
N THR A 31 -18.89 -6.21 -3.70
CA THR A 31 -17.89 -5.37 -3.02
C THR A 31 -18.27 -3.89 -3.04
N PHE A 32 -18.66 -3.35 -4.19
CA PHE A 32 -19.07 -1.94 -4.31
C PHE A 32 -20.38 -1.66 -3.54
N VAL A 33 -21.35 -2.57 -3.59
CA VAL A 33 -22.59 -2.45 -2.82
C VAL A 33 -22.31 -2.52 -1.32
N ALA A 34 -21.50 -3.47 -0.86
CA ALA A 34 -21.12 -3.59 0.54
C ALA A 34 -20.38 -2.34 1.04
N MET A 35 -19.43 -1.83 0.24
CA MET A 35 -18.75 -0.56 0.51
C MET A 35 -19.76 0.59 0.66
N ALA A 36 -20.68 0.74 -0.29
CA ALA A 36 -21.68 1.81 -0.28
C ALA A 36 -22.60 1.73 0.95
N LEU A 37 -23.04 0.53 1.32
CA LEU A 37 -23.88 0.31 2.51
C LEU A 37 -23.13 0.62 3.81
N VAL A 38 -21.88 0.16 3.94
CA VAL A 38 -21.04 0.48 5.11
C VAL A 38 -20.82 1.99 5.22
N PHE A 39 -20.53 2.66 4.09
CA PHE A 39 -20.36 4.11 4.05
C PHE A 39 -21.65 4.85 4.44
N ALA A 40 -22.80 4.37 3.98
CA ALA A 40 -24.10 4.93 4.34
C ALA A 40 -24.40 4.80 5.83
N VAL A 41 -24.12 3.64 6.44
CA VAL A 41 -24.24 3.44 7.89
C VAL A 41 -23.31 4.40 8.64
N GLY A 42 -22.06 4.55 8.18
CA GLY A 42 -21.13 5.53 8.73
C GLY A 42 -21.67 6.96 8.65
N GLY A 43 -22.26 7.35 7.52
CA GLY A 43 -22.88 8.65 7.31
C GLY A 43 -24.05 8.90 8.27
N MET A 44 -24.89 7.89 8.54
CA MET A 44 -25.97 7.99 9.53
C MET A 44 -25.44 8.15 10.96
N LEU A 45 -24.30 7.53 11.28
CA LEU A 45 -23.66 7.63 12.59
C LEU A 45 -22.85 8.93 12.78
N ALA A 46 -22.52 9.63 11.69
CA ALA A 46 -21.78 10.89 11.71
C ALA A 46 -22.45 11.95 12.58
N ARG A 47 -23.80 11.93 12.67
CA ARG A 47 -24.59 12.83 13.53
C ARG A 47 -24.26 12.72 15.02
N PHE A 48 -23.70 11.58 15.45
CA PHE A 48 -23.29 11.35 16.84
C PHE A 48 -21.80 11.60 17.04
N SER A 49 -20.97 11.24 16.05
CA SER A 49 -19.53 11.43 16.12
C SER A 49 -18.89 11.32 14.74
N PHE A 50 -18.06 12.31 14.41
CA PHE A 50 -17.21 12.25 13.22
C PHE A 50 -16.19 11.10 13.30
N ALA A 51 -15.76 10.70 14.49
CA ALA A 51 -14.87 9.55 14.66
C ALA A 51 -15.55 8.23 14.27
N LEU A 52 -16.86 8.08 14.56
CA LEU A 52 -17.62 6.93 14.09
C LEU A 52 -17.75 6.91 12.57
N PHE A 53 -18.03 8.06 11.95
CA PHE A 53 -18.02 8.17 10.49
C PHE A 53 -16.67 7.75 9.90
N ALA A 54 -15.57 8.29 10.43
CA ALA A 54 -14.22 7.98 9.97
C ALA A 54 -13.89 6.47 10.11
N LEU A 55 -14.32 5.83 11.21
CA LEU A 55 -14.14 4.40 11.42
C LEU A 55 -14.91 3.55 10.38
N PHE A 56 -16.16 3.89 10.12
CA PHE A 56 -16.97 3.20 9.10
C PHE A 56 -16.47 3.47 7.68
N ALA A 57 -16.01 4.70 7.39
CA ALA A 57 -15.39 5.02 6.12
C ALA A 57 -14.10 4.19 5.92
N LEU A 58 -13.25 4.08 6.94
CA LEU A 58 -12.08 3.21 6.91
C LEU A 58 -12.47 1.75 6.67
N PHE A 59 -13.49 1.25 7.37
CA PHE A 59 -13.98 -0.11 7.16
C PHE A 59 -14.54 -0.33 5.75
N ALA A 60 -15.25 0.65 5.17
CA ALA A 60 -15.70 0.60 3.78
C ALA A 60 -14.52 0.51 2.80
N TYR A 61 -13.43 1.25 3.04
CA TYR A 61 -12.21 1.11 2.23
C TYR A 61 -11.53 -0.25 2.40
N VAL A 62 -11.57 -0.85 3.59
CA VAL A 62 -11.08 -2.22 3.82
C VAL A 62 -11.90 -3.22 2.99
N VAL A 63 -13.24 -3.12 3.02
CA VAL A 63 -14.14 -3.95 2.20
C VAL A 63 -13.82 -3.79 0.72
N LEU A 64 -13.73 -2.54 0.24
CA LEU A 64 -13.37 -2.24 -1.15
C LEU A 64 -12.02 -2.86 -1.52
N PHE A 65 -11.00 -2.64 -0.69
CA PHE A 65 -9.64 -3.07 -0.95
C PHE A 65 -9.56 -4.60 -1.08
N TYR A 66 -10.05 -5.34 -0.09
CA TYR A 66 -9.97 -6.80 -0.12
C TYR A 66 -10.91 -7.42 -1.16
N GLY A 67 -12.11 -6.87 -1.37
CA GLY A 67 -13.05 -7.35 -2.37
C GLY A 67 -12.58 -7.10 -3.81
N ALA A 68 -12.05 -5.91 -4.11
CA ALA A 68 -11.52 -5.59 -5.43
C ALA A 68 -10.27 -6.44 -5.76
N ASN A 69 -9.39 -6.69 -4.78
CA ASN A 69 -8.26 -7.61 -4.97
C ASN A 69 -8.73 -9.06 -5.18
N ALA A 70 -9.80 -9.49 -4.51
CA ALA A 70 -10.37 -10.83 -4.72
C ALA A 70 -10.91 -10.98 -6.14
N ALA A 71 -11.67 -9.99 -6.63
CA ALA A 71 -12.11 -9.94 -8.03
C ALA A 71 -10.91 -9.89 -9.00
N GLY A 72 -9.91 -9.06 -8.70
CA GLY A 72 -8.66 -8.95 -9.48
C GLY A 72 -7.93 -10.28 -9.63
N MET A 73 -7.82 -11.09 -8.57
CA MET A 73 -7.22 -12.43 -8.64
C MET A 73 -8.01 -13.39 -9.54
N MET A 74 -9.34 -13.36 -9.49
CA MET A 74 -10.18 -14.17 -10.38
C MET A 74 -9.98 -13.77 -11.86
N ILE A 75 -9.90 -12.47 -12.13
CA ILE A 75 -9.61 -11.95 -13.47
C ILE A 75 -8.18 -12.25 -13.91
N MET A 76 -7.21 -12.23 -12.98
CA MET A 76 -5.82 -12.58 -13.26
C MET A 76 -5.65 -14.06 -13.61
N ASP A 77 -6.38 -14.97 -12.99
CA ASP A 77 -6.36 -16.39 -13.37
C ASP A 77 -6.86 -16.57 -14.80
N GLU A 78 -7.96 -15.91 -15.15
CA GLU A 78 -8.52 -15.94 -16.49
C GLU A 78 -7.59 -15.31 -17.53
N ALA A 79 -6.94 -14.18 -17.20
CA ALA A 79 -5.95 -13.54 -18.05
C ALA A 79 -4.72 -14.43 -18.31
N ARG A 80 -4.40 -15.34 -17.39
CA ARG A 80 -3.37 -16.37 -17.54
C ARG A 80 -3.84 -17.62 -18.31
N GLY A 81 -5.13 -17.68 -18.67
CA GLY A 81 -5.74 -18.85 -19.32
C GLY A 81 -6.13 -19.98 -18.36
N TYR A 82 -6.11 -19.74 -17.05
CA TYR A 82 -6.54 -20.69 -16.04
C TYR A 82 -8.04 -20.54 -15.72
N PRO A 83 -8.71 -21.61 -15.25
CA PRO A 83 -10.07 -21.50 -14.75
C PRO A 83 -10.13 -20.56 -13.54
N SER A 84 -11.12 -19.66 -13.52
CA SER A 84 -11.31 -18.73 -12.41
C SER A 84 -11.55 -19.49 -11.10
N ARG A 85 -10.75 -19.17 -10.08
CA ARG A 85 -10.94 -19.69 -8.72
C ARG A 85 -12.34 -19.36 -8.16
N PRO A 86 -12.86 -20.17 -7.22
CA PRO A 86 -14.15 -19.88 -6.61
C PRO A 86 -14.08 -18.61 -5.74
N MET A 87 -15.19 -17.86 -5.68
CA MET A 87 -15.27 -16.56 -4.99
C MET A 87 -14.75 -16.61 -3.56
N MET A 88 -15.18 -17.61 -2.78
CA MET A 88 -14.77 -17.75 -1.39
C MET A 88 -13.26 -17.96 -1.26
N ALA A 89 -12.66 -18.79 -2.13
CA ALA A 89 -11.22 -18.96 -2.16
C ALA A 89 -10.50 -17.66 -2.56
N ALA A 90 -11.06 -16.89 -3.49
CA ALA A 90 -10.53 -15.57 -3.87
C ALA A 90 -10.54 -14.60 -2.68
N VAL A 91 -11.65 -14.53 -1.94
CA VAL A 91 -11.78 -13.68 -0.74
C VAL A 91 -10.77 -14.09 0.32
N MET A 92 -10.70 -15.38 0.66
CA MET A 92 -9.75 -15.89 1.66
C MET A 92 -8.30 -15.63 1.25
N THR A 93 -7.96 -15.84 -0.02
CA THR A 93 -6.62 -15.53 -0.55
C THR A 93 -6.35 -14.03 -0.46
N SER A 94 -7.35 -13.19 -0.71
CA SER A 94 -7.21 -11.73 -0.70
C SER A 94 -6.91 -11.26 0.72
N LEU A 95 -7.67 -11.74 1.70
CA LEU A 95 -7.42 -11.46 3.12
C LEU A 95 -6.00 -11.88 3.52
N ALA A 96 -5.55 -13.05 3.06
CA ALA A 96 -4.25 -13.59 3.39
C ALA A 96 -3.07 -12.90 2.68
N THR A 97 -3.27 -12.21 1.54
CA THR A 97 -2.13 -11.76 0.70
C THR A 97 -2.18 -10.30 0.27
N SER A 98 -3.35 -9.66 0.21
CA SER A 98 -3.50 -8.29 -0.31
C SER A 98 -2.80 -7.24 0.57
N HIS A 99 -2.55 -7.51 1.85
CA HIS A 99 -1.73 -6.64 2.70
C HIS A 99 -0.30 -6.42 2.13
N ARG A 100 0.22 -7.37 1.33
CA ARG A 100 1.50 -7.21 0.62
C ARG A 100 1.47 -6.01 -0.32
N LEU A 101 0.33 -5.71 -0.93
CA LEU A 101 0.14 -4.55 -1.80
C LEU A 101 0.23 -3.23 -1.01
N ILE A 102 -0.30 -3.21 0.22
CA ILE A 102 -0.13 -2.06 1.13
C ILE A 102 1.35 -1.85 1.44
N LEU A 103 2.09 -2.93 1.73
CA LEU A 103 3.54 -2.85 1.95
C LEU A 103 4.30 -2.38 0.72
N VAL A 104 3.90 -2.82 -0.49
CA VAL A 104 4.46 -2.30 -1.75
C VAL A 104 4.22 -0.78 -1.82
N PHE A 105 2.98 -0.31 -1.66
CA PHE A 105 2.69 1.12 -1.71
C PHE A 105 3.41 1.92 -0.62
N LEU A 106 3.55 1.37 0.58
CA LEU A 106 4.32 1.99 1.66
C LEU A 106 5.80 2.13 1.27
N LEU A 107 6.42 1.07 0.75
CA LEU A 107 7.82 1.09 0.32
C LEU A 107 8.05 2.08 -0.82
N LEU A 108 7.16 2.10 -1.82
CA LEU A 108 7.22 3.07 -2.90
C LEU A 108 7.01 4.49 -2.40
N GLY A 109 6.07 4.71 -1.49
CA GLY A 109 5.84 5.99 -0.84
C GLY A 109 7.05 6.50 -0.07
N VAL A 110 7.72 5.63 0.68
CA VAL A 110 8.98 5.95 1.38
C VAL A 110 10.10 6.28 0.40
N ALA A 111 10.28 5.48 -0.66
CA ALA A 111 11.27 5.76 -1.70
C ALA A 111 11.00 7.10 -2.39
N TYR A 112 9.74 7.42 -2.62
CA TYR A 112 9.31 8.66 -3.24
C TYR A 112 9.54 9.88 -2.33
N LEU A 113 9.18 9.76 -1.04
CA LEU A 113 9.45 10.78 -0.03
C LEU A 113 10.95 11.04 0.14
N ALA A 114 11.77 9.99 0.13
CA ALA A 114 13.23 10.12 0.15
C ALA A 114 13.75 10.87 -1.09
N GLY A 115 13.20 10.59 -2.28
CA GLY A 115 13.52 11.32 -3.50
C GLY A 115 13.20 12.81 -3.40
N PHE A 116 12.03 13.16 -2.85
CA PHE A 116 11.68 14.57 -2.60
C PHE A 116 12.58 15.24 -1.56
N LEU A 117 12.98 14.51 -0.52
CA LEU A 117 13.89 15.03 0.49
C LEU A 117 15.27 15.32 -0.12
N VAL A 118 15.78 14.43 -0.98
CA VAL A 118 17.01 14.69 -1.76
C VAL A 118 16.85 15.91 -2.64
N LEU A 119 15.74 16.03 -3.37
CA LEU A 119 15.48 17.20 -4.20
C LEU A 119 15.42 18.49 -3.35
N ALA A 120 14.76 18.46 -2.20
CA ALA A 120 14.69 19.59 -1.28
C ALA A 120 16.09 19.99 -0.76
N LEU A 121 16.95 19.02 -0.46
CA LEU A 121 18.35 19.29 -0.08
C LEU A 121 19.14 19.93 -1.22
N VAL A 122 18.99 19.44 -2.47
CA VAL A 122 19.66 20.04 -3.64
C VAL A 122 19.17 21.47 -3.86
N LEU A 123 17.87 21.72 -3.74
CA LEU A 123 17.29 23.07 -3.83
C LEU A 123 17.74 23.96 -2.67
N PHE A 124 17.94 23.40 -1.48
CA PHE A 124 18.51 24.13 -0.35
C PHE A 124 19.95 24.58 -0.62
N VAL A 125 20.78 23.74 -1.27
CA VAL A 125 22.14 24.12 -1.71
C VAL A 125 22.10 25.26 -2.73
N CYS A 126 21.04 25.36 -3.54
CA CYS A 126 20.84 26.49 -4.47
C CYS A 126 20.62 27.84 -3.76
N LYS A 127 20.53 27.88 -2.42
CA LYS A 127 20.42 29.12 -1.65
C LYS A 127 21.76 29.85 -1.45
N ILE A 128 22.90 29.24 -1.79
CA ILE A 128 24.23 29.84 -1.63
C ILE A 128 24.35 31.10 -2.53
N PRO A 129 24.75 32.28 -2.01
CA PRO A 129 24.87 33.48 -2.82
C PRO A 129 25.89 33.30 -3.96
N PHE A 130 25.63 33.91 -5.12
CA PHE A 130 26.38 33.80 -6.38
C PHE A 130 26.38 32.42 -7.06
N LEU A 131 26.69 31.33 -6.35
CA LEU A 131 26.68 29.97 -6.90
C LEU A 131 25.26 29.42 -7.12
N GLY A 132 24.34 29.78 -6.23
CA GLY A 132 22.96 29.31 -6.20
C GLY A 132 22.20 29.54 -7.50
N PRO A 133 22.16 30.77 -8.05
CA PRO A 133 21.51 31.04 -9.33
C PRO A 133 22.06 30.21 -10.50
N VAL A 134 23.38 30.02 -10.55
CA VAL A 134 24.04 29.21 -11.60
C VAL A 134 23.64 27.74 -11.48
N LEU A 135 23.66 27.18 -10.27
CA LEU A 135 23.24 25.80 -10.02
C LEU A 135 21.74 25.61 -10.30
N TYR A 136 20.92 26.55 -9.87
CA TYR A 136 19.46 26.50 -10.03
C TYR A 136 19.03 26.51 -11.50
N ALA A 137 19.77 27.20 -12.38
CA ALA A 137 19.51 27.19 -13.83
C ALA A 137 19.51 25.77 -14.44
N VAL A 138 20.24 24.82 -13.85
CA VAL A 138 20.27 23.41 -14.27
C VAL A 138 19.37 22.54 -13.39
N VAL A 139 19.41 22.73 -12.07
CA VAL A 139 18.65 21.89 -11.12
C VAL A 139 17.16 22.02 -11.35
N PHE A 140 16.64 23.23 -11.58
CA PHE A 140 15.22 23.45 -11.76
C PHE A 140 14.62 22.65 -12.93
N PRO A 141 15.07 22.82 -14.19
CA PRO A 141 14.49 22.08 -15.31
C PRO A 141 14.66 20.56 -15.16
N VAL A 142 15.81 20.08 -14.67
CA VAL A 142 16.04 18.65 -14.43
C VAL A 142 15.06 18.11 -13.38
N SER A 143 14.88 18.84 -12.27
CA SER A 143 13.95 18.43 -11.21
C SER A 143 12.50 18.39 -11.68
N VAL A 144 12.07 19.36 -12.49
CA VAL A 144 10.71 19.41 -13.05
C VAL A 144 10.47 18.20 -13.95
N VAL A 145 11.42 17.85 -14.81
CA VAL A 145 11.31 16.67 -15.69
C VAL A 145 11.24 15.39 -14.87
N ILE A 146 12.15 15.20 -13.90
CA ILE A 146 12.18 13.98 -13.07
C ILE A 146 10.92 13.87 -12.22
N ALA A 147 10.52 14.94 -11.53
CA ALA A 147 9.33 14.96 -10.68
C ALA A 147 8.05 14.77 -11.50
N GLY A 148 7.97 15.40 -12.68
CA GLY A 148 6.84 15.25 -13.61
C GLY A 148 6.71 13.83 -14.14
N ILE A 149 7.81 13.22 -14.61
CA ILE A 149 7.83 11.82 -15.04
C ILE A 149 7.42 10.91 -13.88
N ALA A 150 7.94 11.12 -12.68
CA ALA A 150 7.61 10.30 -11.52
C ALA A 150 6.13 10.43 -11.13
N MET A 151 5.61 11.65 -11.03
CA MET A 151 4.20 11.94 -10.72
C MET A 151 3.24 11.38 -11.76
N PHE A 152 3.66 11.30 -13.02
CA PHE A 152 2.84 10.73 -14.09
C PHE A 152 2.94 9.19 -14.14
N ALA A 153 4.16 8.64 -14.11
CA ALA A 153 4.40 7.20 -14.23
C ALA A 153 3.90 6.40 -13.03
N LEU A 154 3.97 6.95 -11.80
CA LEU A 154 3.48 6.27 -10.60
C LEU A 154 2.01 5.85 -10.69
N PRO A 155 1.05 6.79 -10.87
CA PRO A 155 -0.37 6.45 -10.92
C PRO A 155 -0.78 5.73 -12.21
N THR A 156 -0.08 5.95 -13.32
CA THR A 156 -0.46 5.36 -14.63
C THR A 156 0.12 3.96 -14.86
N VAL A 157 1.32 3.68 -14.33
CA VAL A 157 2.04 2.42 -14.58
C VAL A 157 2.25 1.64 -13.31
N VAL A 158 2.80 2.28 -12.28
CA VAL A 158 3.32 1.55 -11.11
C VAL A 158 2.18 1.08 -10.20
N PHE A 159 1.22 1.94 -9.86
CA PHE A 159 0.08 1.56 -9.03
C PHE A 159 -0.87 0.57 -9.71
N PRO A 160 -1.17 0.69 -11.01
CA PRO A 160 -2.04 -0.27 -11.68
C PRO A 160 -1.43 -1.66 -11.84
N LEU A 161 -0.10 -1.76 -11.97
CA LEU A 161 0.60 -3.04 -12.18
C LEU A 161 1.05 -3.73 -10.89
N SER A 162 1.14 -3.01 -9.77
CA SER A 162 1.53 -3.61 -8.49
C SER A 162 0.52 -4.68 -8.03
N ALA A 163 -0.78 -4.43 -8.22
CA ALA A 163 -1.81 -5.38 -7.83
C ALA A 163 -1.79 -6.67 -8.70
N PRO A 164 -1.77 -6.60 -10.04
CA PRO A 164 -1.46 -7.72 -10.93
C PRO A 164 -0.23 -8.54 -10.53
N SER A 165 0.87 -7.89 -10.15
CA SER A 165 2.08 -8.58 -9.68
C SER A 165 1.82 -9.43 -8.43
N VAL A 166 1.12 -8.88 -7.44
CA VAL A 166 0.75 -9.61 -6.21
C VAL A 166 -0.25 -10.73 -6.51
N TRP A 167 -1.24 -10.51 -7.38
CA TRP A 167 -2.19 -11.54 -7.82
C TRP A 167 -1.51 -12.66 -8.61
N ASN A 168 -0.40 -12.34 -9.27
CA ASN A 168 0.46 -13.30 -9.93
C ASN A 168 1.34 -14.12 -8.95
N GLY A 169 1.26 -13.84 -7.65
CA GLY A 169 1.96 -14.57 -6.59
C GLY A 169 3.26 -13.92 -6.13
N ALA A 170 3.62 -12.73 -6.62
CA ALA A 170 4.83 -12.06 -6.17
C ALA A 170 4.77 -11.70 -4.68
N THR A 171 5.90 -11.87 -3.98
CA THR A 171 6.12 -11.26 -2.66
C THR A 171 6.29 -9.73 -2.80
N THR A 172 6.26 -8.99 -1.70
CA THR A 172 6.44 -7.53 -1.70
C THR A 172 7.74 -7.11 -2.41
N MET A 173 8.87 -7.76 -2.12
CA MET A 173 10.16 -7.40 -2.72
C MET A 173 10.25 -7.81 -4.20
N GLN A 174 9.67 -8.96 -4.55
CA GLN A 174 9.55 -9.38 -5.95
C GLN A 174 8.68 -8.40 -6.75
N CYS A 175 7.56 -7.94 -6.19
CA CYS A 175 6.72 -6.94 -6.86
C CYS A 175 7.51 -5.66 -7.13
N VAL A 176 8.27 -5.15 -6.14
CA VAL A 176 9.11 -3.95 -6.34
C VAL A 176 10.18 -4.18 -7.41
N SER A 177 10.89 -5.32 -7.39
CA SER A 177 11.93 -5.60 -8.38
C SER A 177 11.37 -5.71 -9.80
N GLN A 178 10.23 -6.38 -9.96
CA GLN A 178 9.52 -6.50 -11.24
C GLN A 178 9.06 -5.14 -11.76
N LEU A 179 8.48 -4.30 -10.91
CA LEU A 179 8.07 -2.95 -11.28
C LEU A 179 9.26 -2.10 -11.71
N VAL A 180 10.39 -2.19 -11.00
CA VAL A 180 11.63 -1.49 -11.38
C VAL A 180 12.17 -1.99 -12.73
N ALA A 181 12.13 -3.29 -12.99
CA ALA A 181 12.56 -3.87 -14.26
C ALA A 181 11.63 -3.41 -15.41
N ILE A 182 10.32 -3.41 -15.20
CA ILE A 182 9.32 -2.92 -16.16
C ILE A 182 9.56 -1.44 -16.48
N VAL A 183 9.71 -0.59 -15.46
CA VAL A 183 9.96 0.85 -15.65
C VAL A 183 11.30 1.11 -16.35
N ARG A 184 12.32 0.27 -16.18
CA ARG A 184 13.61 0.46 -16.85
C ARG A 184 13.63 -0.03 -18.30
N ARG A 185 12.98 -1.16 -18.58
CA ARG A 185 13.13 -1.87 -19.86
C ARG A 185 11.93 -1.68 -20.79
N ARG A 186 10.74 -1.43 -20.25
CA ARG A 186 9.47 -1.47 -21.01
C ARG A 186 8.52 -0.32 -20.67
N LEU A 187 8.99 0.77 -20.06
CA LEU A 187 8.14 1.89 -19.63
C LEU A 187 7.26 2.43 -20.75
N LEU A 188 7.82 2.68 -21.93
CA LEU A 188 7.06 3.26 -23.04
C LEU A 188 5.94 2.32 -23.52
N LEU A 189 6.25 1.03 -23.70
CA LEU A 189 5.25 0.02 -24.09
C LEU A 189 4.13 -0.04 -23.06
N VAL A 190 4.48 -0.17 -21.78
CA VAL A 190 3.52 -0.31 -20.70
C VAL A 190 2.70 0.95 -20.51
N LEU A 191 3.33 2.12 -20.62
CA LEU A 191 2.66 3.41 -20.51
C LEU A 191 1.62 3.55 -21.63
N LEU A 192 1.99 3.27 -22.89
CA LEU A 192 1.06 3.33 -24.02
C LEU A 192 -0.13 2.39 -23.83
N LEU A 193 0.13 1.15 -23.38
CA LEU A 193 -0.94 0.19 -23.13
C LEU A 193 -1.83 0.60 -21.94
N MET A 194 -1.26 1.09 -20.84
CA MET A 194 -2.02 1.56 -19.68
C MET A 194 -2.84 2.82 -19.99
N ILE A 195 -2.32 3.73 -20.83
CA ILE A 195 -3.11 4.85 -21.37
C ILE A 195 -4.29 4.32 -22.18
N GLY A 196 -4.09 3.32 -23.03
CA GLY A 196 -5.19 2.68 -23.76
C GLY A 196 -6.24 2.06 -22.83
N VAL A 197 -5.81 1.31 -21.81
CA VAL A 197 -6.71 0.68 -20.83
C VAL A 197 -7.49 1.72 -20.02
N THR A 198 -6.80 2.75 -19.49
CA THR A 198 -7.43 3.83 -18.73
C THR A 198 -8.36 4.68 -19.61
N PHE A 199 -8.00 4.90 -20.88
CA PHE A 199 -8.86 5.60 -21.83
C PHE A 199 -10.15 4.83 -22.11
N ILE A 200 -10.06 3.52 -22.40
CA ILE A 200 -11.25 2.70 -22.67
C ILE A 200 -12.12 2.59 -21.41
N ALA A 201 -11.53 2.21 -20.27
CA ALA A 201 -12.27 2.10 -19.02
C ALA A 201 -12.86 3.47 -18.60
N GLY A 202 -12.10 4.55 -18.78
CA GLY A 202 -12.50 5.91 -18.52
C GLY A 202 -13.63 6.41 -19.43
N LEU A 203 -13.61 6.06 -20.72
CA LEU A 203 -14.68 6.37 -21.65
C LEU A 203 -15.98 5.65 -21.27
N VAL A 204 -15.90 4.35 -20.94
CA VAL A 204 -17.06 3.58 -20.47
C VAL A 204 -17.59 4.18 -19.15
N ALA A 205 -16.69 4.48 -18.21
CA ALA A 205 -17.04 5.14 -16.95
C ALA A 205 -17.67 6.52 -17.16
N PHE A 206 -17.14 7.31 -18.11
CA PHE A 206 -17.65 8.64 -18.43
C PHE A 206 -19.05 8.57 -19.05
N LEU A 207 -19.29 7.68 -20.01
CA LEU A 207 -20.61 7.52 -20.63
C LEU A 207 -21.66 7.08 -19.62
N ILE A 208 -21.34 6.05 -18.81
CA ILE A 208 -22.23 5.58 -17.73
C ILE A 208 -22.43 6.70 -16.70
N GLY A 209 -21.35 7.38 -16.31
CA GLY A 209 -21.39 8.49 -15.37
C GLY A 209 -22.23 9.67 -15.86
N ALA A 210 -22.16 10.02 -17.15
CA ALA A 210 -22.97 11.08 -17.74
C ALA A 210 -24.47 10.72 -17.76
N ILE A 211 -24.80 9.46 -18.06
CA ILE A 211 -26.18 8.96 -17.99
C ILE A 211 -26.69 9.00 -16.55
N LEU A 212 -25.90 8.51 -15.60
CA LEU A 212 -26.28 8.51 -14.19
C LEU A 212 -26.39 9.93 -13.62
N PHE A 213 -25.42 10.80 -13.91
CA PHE A 213 -25.41 12.17 -13.38
C PHE A 213 -26.57 12.98 -13.94
N SER A 214 -26.87 12.84 -15.24
CA SER A 214 -28.04 13.50 -15.83
C SER A 214 -29.36 12.96 -15.27
N GLY A 215 -29.51 11.64 -15.14
CA GLY A 215 -30.71 11.02 -14.56
C GLY A 215 -30.91 11.35 -13.07
N THR A 216 -29.84 11.33 -12.29
CA THR A 216 -29.87 11.70 -10.86
C THR A 216 -30.17 13.19 -10.68
N ALA A 217 -29.61 14.07 -11.51
CA ALA A 217 -29.91 15.50 -11.49
C ALA A 217 -31.38 15.78 -11.78
N VAL A 218 -31.95 15.19 -12.85
CA VAL A 218 -33.38 15.34 -13.18
C VAL A 218 -34.27 14.79 -12.06
N THR A 219 -33.94 13.61 -11.53
CA THR A 219 -34.70 12.99 -10.43
C THR A 219 -34.64 13.83 -9.17
N ALA A 220 -33.47 14.35 -8.82
CA ALA A 220 -33.28 15.23 -7.68
C ALA A 220 -34.09 16.53 -7.83
N LEU A 221 -34.04 17.18 -9.01
CA LEU A 221 -34.80 18.39 -9.31
C LEU A 221 -36.31 18.19 -9.15
N LEU A 222 -36.85 17.03 -9.57
CA LEU A 222 -38.26 16.71 -9.41
C LEU A 222 -38.62 16.30 -7.97
N SER A 223 -37.70 15.65 -7.26
CA SER A 223 -37.95 15.14 -5.90
C SER A 223 -38.03 16.26 -4.85
N VAL A 224 -37.25 17.33 -5.01
CA VAL A 224 -37.20 18.47 -4.06
C VAL A 224 -38.58 19.12 -3.81
N PRO A 225 -39.34 19.56 -4.84
CA PRO A 225 -40.64 20.18 -4.62
C PRO A 225 -41.71 19.18 -4.16
N ILE A 226 -41.62 17.91 -4.57
CA ILE A 226 -42.63 16.88 -4.25
C ILE A 226 -42.51 16.40 -2.80
N LEU A 227 -41.27 16.14 -2.34
CA LEU A 227 -41.02 15.55 -1.03
C LEU A 227 -40.89 16.61 0.09
N GLY A 228 -41.02 17.90 -0.24
CA GLY A 228 -40.88 19.01 0.70
C GLY A 228 -39.41 19.31 1.03
N GLY A 229 -39.03 20.58 0.87
CA GLY A 229 -37.65 21.05 0.89
C GLY A 229 -36.92 20.93 2.24
N GLY A 230 -36.29 19.78 2.48
CA GLY A 230 -35.08 19.66 3.31
C GLY A 230 -33.80 19.50 2.47
N MET A 231 -33.93 19.38 1.14
CA MET A 231 -32.85 19.13 0.20
C MET A 231 -32.41 20.41 -0.56
N GLY A 232 -32.94 21.57 -0.15
CA GLY A 232 -32.67 22.87 -0.77
C GLY A 232 -31.31 23.50 -0.44
N GLY A 233 -30.53 22.92 0.48
CA GLY A 233 -29.20 23.42 0.83
C GLY A 233 -28.05 22.90 -0.04
N MET A 234 -28.29 21.89 -0.88
CA MET A 234 -27.24 21.22 -1.68
C MET A 234 -27.30 21.58 -3.17
N GLY A 235 -28.34 22.31 -3.60
CA GLY A 235 -28.56 22.72 -4.98
C GLY A 235 -28.16 24.18 -5.21
N MET A 236 -27.15 24.39 -6.05
CA MET A 236 -26.74 25.69 -6.63
C MET A 236 -26.26 26.80 -5.67
N GLY A 237 -25.92 26.49 -4.42
CA GLY A 237 -25.40 27.46 -3.45
C GLY A 237 -23.90 27.40 -3.19
N MET A 238 -23.14 26.49 -3.83
CA MET A 238 -21.67 26.50 -3.71
C MET A 238 -21.09 27.68 -4.49
N GLY A 239 -21.15 28.86 -3.87
CA GLY A 239 -20.32 29.99 -4.28
C GLY A 239 -18.86 29.56 -4.28
N MET A 240 -18.08 30.15 -5.18
CA MET A 240 -16.63 29.92 -5.30
C MET A 240 -15.86 30.16 -3.99
N GLU A 241 -16.48 30.82 -3.01
CA GLU A 241 -16.02 31.05 -1.64
C GLU A 241 -16.04 29.78 -0.75
N ASP A 242 -17.10 28.96 -0.82
CA ASP A 242 -17.20 27.69 -0.06
C ASP A 242 -16.22 26.63 -0.59
N MET A 243 -15.91 26.70 -1.89
CA MET A 243 -14.95 25.81 -2.54
C MET A 243 -13.48 26.18 -2.21
N MET A 244 -13.20 27.44 -1.88
CA MET A 244 -11.84 27.95 -1.67
C MET A 244 -11.47 28.19 -0.19
N GLY A 245 -12.43 28.22 0.74
CA GLY A 245 -12.13 28.53 2.16
C GLY A 245 -12.90 27.76 3.23
N GLY A 246 -14.06 27.16 2.90
CA GLY A 246 -14.96 26.50 3.88
C GLY A 246 -15.13 24.99 3.69
N GLY A 247 -14.52 24.40 2.67
CA GLY A 247 -14.96 23.18 1.97
C GLY A 247 -15.00 21.85 2.74
N VAL A 248 -14.54 21.80 4.00
CA VAL A 248 -14.67 20.61 4.86
C VAL A 248 -15.60 20.87 6.05
N MET A 249 -15.55 22.06 6.64
CA MET A 249 -16.37 22.39 7.83
C MET A 249 -17.78 22.87 7.46
N GLY A 250 -17.95 23.57 6.33
CA GLY A 250 -19.27 23.93 5.79
C GLY A 250 -20.04 22.70 5.28
N MET A 251 -19.33 21.75 4.67
CA MET A 251 -19.89 20.46 4.25
C MET A 251 -20.28 19.57 5.45
N ALA A 252 -19.54 19.64 6.56
CA ALA A 252 -19.84 18.92 7.80
C ALA A 252 -21.03 19.52 8.59
N MET A 253 -21.18 20.85 8.61
CA MET A 253 -22.23 21.54 9.37
C MET A 253 -23.60 21.58 8.65
N GLY A 254 -23.63 21.48 7.32
CA GLY A 254 -24.88 21.42 6.54
C GLY A 254 -25.57 20.04 6.53
N MET A 255 -24.91 19.01 7.08
CA MET A 255 -25.37 17.60 7.03
C MET A 255 -26.23 17.20 8.25
N GLY A 256 -26.43 18.10 9.21
CA GLY A 256 -27.13 17.84 10.48
C GLY A 256 -28.65 17.72 10.40
N ALA A 257 -29.27 18.04 9.26
CA ALA A 257 -30.73 18.05 9.09
C ALA A 257 -31.19 17.24 7.86
N ALA A 258 -30.48 16.16 7.50
CA ALA A 258 -30.87 15.29 6.40
C ALA A 258 -32.14 14.49 6.76
N GLY A 259 -33.29 14.86 6.20
CA GLY A 259 -34.54 14.10 6.33
C GLY A 259 -34.39 12.66 5.77
N GLY A 260 -35.28 11.74 6.16
CA GLY A 260 -35.20 10.32 5.77
C GLY A 260 -35.09 10.08 4.26
N HIS A 261 -35.67 10.97 3.45
CA HIS A 261 -35.53 10.93 1.98
C HIS A 261 -34.11 11.22 1.47
N MET A 262 -33.35 12.09 2.14
CA MET A 262 -31.95 12.34 1.77
C MET A 262 -31.07 11.12 2.08
N VAL A 263 -31.30 10.47 3.22
CA VAL A 263 -30.60 9.23 3.57
C VAL A 263 -30.95 8.12 2.58
N GLY A 264 -32.22 8.00 2.20
CA GLY A 264 -32.68 7.08 1.15
C GLY A 264 -32.04 7.37 -0.21
N ALA A 265 -31.97 8.63 -0.62
CA ALA A 265 -31.33 9.05 -1.87
C ALA A 265 -29.82 8.77 -1.87
N ALA A 266 -29.13 8.96 -0.74
CA ALA A 266 -27.71 8.64 -0.61
C ALA A 266 -27.44 7.13 -0.73
N ILE A 267 -28.25 6.28 -0.07
CA ILE A 267 -28.14 4.83 -0.18
C ILE A 267 -28.43 4.37 -1.61
N GLY A 268 -29.57 4.82 -2.17
CA GLY A 268 -29.97 4.47 -3.54
C GLY A 268 -28.95 4.93 -4.57
N GLY A 269 -28.42 6.15 -4.42
CA GLY A 269 -27.34 6.69 -5.25
C GLY A 269 -26.06 5.86 -5.13
N GLY A 270 -25.65 5.49 -3.92
CA GLY A 270 -24.48 4.63 -3.69
C GLY A 270 -24.60 3.26 -4.36
N ILE A 271 -25.77 2.62 -4.27
CA ILE A 271 -26.04 1.34 -4.96
C ILE A 271 -26.04 1.52 -6.48
N LEU A 272 -26.65 2.60 -6.98
CA LEU A 272 -26.68 2.91 -8.41
C LEU A 272 -25.25 3.11 -8.97
N PHE A 273 -24.41 3.87 -8.27
CA PHE A 273 -23.01 4.04 -8.63
C PHE A 273 -22.21 2.73 -8.51
N ALA A 274 -22.48 1.90 -7.50
CA ALA A 274 -21.87 0.57 -7.39
C ALA A 274 -22.16 -0.31 -8.61
N ILE A 275 -23.42 -0.34 -9.07
CA ILE A 275 -23.82 -1.07 -10.28
C ILE A 275 -23.10 -0.50 -11.50
N ALA A 276 -23.15 0.82 -11.68
CA ALA A 276 -22.56 1.50 -12.83
C ALA A 276 -21.05 1.31 -12.97
N PHE A 277 -20.30 1.44 -11.88
CA PHE A 277 -18.85 1.34 -11.91
C PHE A 277 -18.31 -0.11 -11.92
N THR A 278 -19.18 -1.11 -11.78
CA THR A 278 -18.80 -2.53 -11.90
C THR A 278 -18.21 -2.83 -13.27
N LEU A 279 -18.88 -2.41 -14.37
CA LEU A 279 -18.39 -2.70 -15.72
C LEU A 279 -17.06 -1.99 -16.05
N PRO A 280 -16.91 -0.66 -15.84
CA PRO A 280 -15.61 0.00 -15.97
C PRO A 280 -14.52 -0.64 -15.12
N GLY A 281 -14.84 -1.03 -13.87
CA GLY A 281 -13.91 -1.71 -12.97
C GLY A 281 -13.39 -3.04 -13.56
N LEU A 282 -14.27 -3.87 -14.12
CA LEU A 282 -13.87 -5.12 -14.78
C LEU A 282 -13.00 -4.88 -16.02
N VAL A 283 -13.38 -3.91 -16.86
CA VAL A 283 -12.60 -3.54 -18.06
C VAL A 283 -11.19 -3.10 -17.65
N TYR A 284 -11.09 -2.25 -16.62
CA TYR A 284 -9.82 -1.78 -16.10
C TYR A 284 -8.97 -2.91 -15.52
N LEU A 285 -9.55 -3.74 -14.63
CA LEU A 285 -8.84 -4.86 -14.00
C LEU A 285 -8.33 -5.86 -15.04
N ARG A 286 -9.16 -6.24 -16.02
CA ARG A 286 -8.76 -7.14 -17.10
C ARG A 286 -7.64 -6.54 -17.93
N GLY A 287 -7.78 -5.27 -18.33
CA GLY A 287 -6.75 -4.56 -19.07
C GLY A 287 -5.42 -4.53 -18.31
N ALA A 288 -5.43 -4.15 -17.03
CA ALA A 288 -4.24 -4.10 -16.19
C ALA A 288 -3.55 -5.47 -16.06
N CYS A 289 -4.31 -6.56 -15.87
CA CYS A 289 -3.77 -7.92 -15.85
C CYS A 289 -3.09 -8.29 -17.18
N THR A 290 -3.72 -8.00 -18.32
CA THR A 290 -3.13 -8.28 -19.64
C THR A 290 -1.88 -7.45 -19.90
N VAL A 291 -1.88 -6.17 -19.54
CA VAL A 291 -0.70 -5.30 -19.68
C VAL A 291 0.43 -5.80 -18.79
N TYR A 292 0.13 -6.20 -17.56
CA TYR A 292 1.11 -6.80 -16.65
C TYR A 292 1.75 -8.05 -17.27
N LEU A 293 0.96 -9.02 -17.73
CA LEU A 293 1.48 -10.25 -18.32
C LEU A 293 2.36 -9.98 -19.55
N ARG A 294 1.97 -9.02 -20.41
CA ARG A 294 2.80 -8.57 -21.54
C ARG A 294 4.07 -7.85 -21.11
N ALA A 295 4.02 -7.11 -20.00
CA ALA A 295 5.18 -6.38 -19.48
C ALA A 295 6.23 -7.34 -18.91
N ILE A 296 5.80 -8.46 -18.34
CA ILE A 296 6.69 -9.47 -17.78
C ILE A 296 7.15 -10.52 -18.78
N ASP A 297 6.48 -10.61 -19.93
CA ASP A 297 6.84 -11.57 -20.97
C ASP A 297 8.28 -11.36 -21.45
N GLY A 298 9.05 -12.44 -21.47
CA GLY A 298 10.48 -12.43 -21.80
C GLY A 298 11.41 -11.63 -20.86
N LEU A 299 10.94 -11.21 -19.67
CA LEU A 299 11.84 -10.68 -18.63
C LEU A 299 12.39 -11.84 -17.78
N ASP A 300 13.72 -11.93 -17.65
CA ASP A 300 14.35 -12.83 -16.69
C ASP A 300 14.19 -12.27 -15.26
N MET A 301 13.10 -12.68 -14.62
CA MET A 301 12.74 -12.23 -13.28
C MET A 301 13.72 -12.72 -12.20
N ALA A 302 14.38 -13.86 -12.43
CA ALA A 302 15.35 -14.40 -11.49
C ALA A 302 16.64 -13.57 -11.50
N ALA A 303 17.13 -13.20 -12.69
CA ALA A 303 18.28 -12.32 -12.82
C ALA A 303 18.00 -10.90 -12.26
N GLU A 304 16.81 -10.34 -12.51
CA GLU A 304 16.43 -9.02 -11.98
C GLU A 304 16.31 -9.03 -10.44
N GLN A 305 15.73 -10.08 -9.87
CA GLN A 305 15.66 -10.24 -8.42
C GLN A 305 17.06 -10.37 -7.81
N ALA A 306 17.92 -11.22 -8.39
CA ALA A 306 19.30 -11.39 -7.93
C ALA A 306 20.11 -10.09 -8.00
N ALA A 307 19.91 -9.28 -9.05
CA ALA A 307 20.56 -7.98 -9.19
C ALA A 307 20.10 -6.97 -8.12
N VAL A 308 18.85 -7.01 -7.69
CA VAL A 308 18.33 -6.19 -6.58
C VAL A 308 18.88 -6.69 -5.24
N ASP A 309 18.86 -7.99 -5.00
CA ASP A 309 19.35 -8.59 -3.76
C ASP A 309 20.85 -8.32 -3.57
N ALA A 310 21.65 -8.41 -4.64
CA ALA A 310 23.07 -8.05 -4.63
C ALA A 310 23.31 -6.58 -4.26
N LYS A 311 22.47 -5.66 -4.75
CA LYS A 311 22.55 -4.23 -4.40
C LYS A 311 22.19 -3.96 -2.94
N ILE A 312 21.17 -4.67 -2.43
CA ILE A 312 20.77 -4.57 -1.02
C ILE A 312 21.88 -5.10 -0.12
N ALA A 313 22.50 -6.23 -0.47
CA ALA A 313 23.64 -6.80 0.25
C ALA A 313 24.82 -5.81 0.28
N ALA A 314 25.23 -5.29 -0.88
CA ALA A 314 26.31 -4.30 -0.97
C ALA A 314 26.03 -3.02 -0.17
N ALA A 315 24.77 -2.54 -0.16
CA ALA A 315 24.38 -1.39 0.64
C ALA A 315 24.46 -1.67 2.15
N ARG A 316 24.04 -2.87 2.59
CA ARG A 316 24.15 -3.30 4.00
C ARG A 316 25.61 -3.44 4.43
N ASP A 317 26.46 -4.01 3.59
CA ASP A 317 27.89 -4.16 3.88
C ASP A 317 28.57 -2.80 4.00
N LYS A 318 28.24 -1.86 3.09
CA LYS A 318 28.73 -0.48 3.17
C LYS A 318 28.24 0.23 4.43
N ALA A 319 26.97 0.05 4.82
CA ALA A 319 26.43 0.63 6.05
C ALA A 319 27.13 0.08 7.30
N ARG A 320 27.38 -1.23 7.36
CA ARG A 320 28.14 -1.87 8.45
C ARG A 320 29.57 -1.38 8.52
N ALA A 321 30.23 -1.23 7.37
CA ALA A 321 31.60 -0.70 7.30
C ALA A 321 31.66 0.76 7.82
N MET A 322 30.71 1.61 7.42
CA MET A 322 30.63 2.98 7.94
C MET A 322 30.32 3.02 9.44
N GLN A 323 29.47 2.11 9.94
CA GLN A 323 29.18 2.01 11.36
C GLN A 323 30.41 1.57 12.16
N ALA A 324 31.18 0.61 11.66
CA ALA A 324 32.44 0.17 12.26
C ALA A 324 33.48 1.31 12.28
N GLN A 325 33.60 2.07 11.18
CA GLN A 325 34.48 3.25 11.12
C GLN A 325 34.06 4.33 12.13
N ALA A 326 32.76 4.59 12.25
CA ALA A 326 32.24 5.55 13.23
C ALA A 326 32.50 5.10 14.68
N GLN A 327 32.35 3.80 14.98
CA GLN A 327 32.66 3.23 16.29
C GLN A 327 34.15 3.29 16.60
N GLN A 328 35.02 3.03 15.62
CA GLN A 328 36.48 3.15 15.76
C GLN A 328 36.91 4.61 15.99
N ALA A 329 36.29 5.56 15.29
CA ALA A 329 36.52 6.99 15.50
C ALA A 329 36.06 7.43 16.90
N ALA A 330 34.93 6.90 17.40
CA ALA A 330 34.41 7.21 18.73
C ALA A 330 35.19 6.54 19.88
N SER A 331 35.84 5.40 19.63
CA SER A 331 36.65 4.66 20.61
C SER A 331 38.14 5.02 20.59
N ARG A 332 38.55 5.96 19.72
CA ARG A 332 39.92 6.48 19.71
C ARG A 332 40.17 7.29 20.99
N PRO A 333 41.10 6.88 21.88
CA PRO A 333 41.38 7.61 23.12
C PRO A 333 41.84 9.04 22.82
N ALA A 334 41.32 10.01 23.58
CA ALA A 334 41.81 11.38 23.53
C ALA A 334 43.32 11.38 23.84
N PRO A 335 44.16 12.13 23.09
CA PRO A 335 45.57 12.22 23.38
C PRO A 335 45.76 12.74 24.80
N ALA A 336 46.55 12.02 25.61
CA ALA A 336 46.87 12.40 26.98
C ALA A 336 47.48 13.82 27.00
N PRO A 337 47.10 14.69 27.95
CA PRO A 337 47.68 16.02 28.03
C PRO A 337 49.19 15.92 28.18
N ALA A 338 49.91 16.56 27.26
CA ALA A 338 51.37 16.59 27.25
C ALA A 338 51.87 17.24 28.56
N PRO A 339 52.96 16.72 29.18
CA PRO A 339 53.52 17.31 30.38
C PRO A 339 54.02 18.73 30.07
N VAL A 340 53.50 19.71 30.82
CA VAL A 340 53.92 21.11 30.75
C VAL A 340 55.37 21.21 31.24
N HIS A 341 56.32 21.35 30.32
CA HIS A 341 57.68 21.78 30.65
C HIS A 341 57.68 23.27 30.96
N ALA A 342 57.97 23.62 32.21
CA ALA A 342 58.20 24.98 32.66
C ALA A 342 59.52 25.53 32.06
N PRO A 343 59.54 26.72 31.44
CA PRO A 343 60.79 27.38 31.09
C PRO A 343 61.37 28.07 32.34
N MET A 344 62.61 27.70 32.68
CA MET A 344 63.46 28.45 33.60
C MET A 344 64.04 29.70 32.92
N GLY A 345 64.00 30.82 33.64
CA GLY A 345 65.09 31.81 33.67
C GLY A 345 64.99 33.03 32.76
N PHE A 346 64.53 34.15 33.32
CA PHE A 346 64.96 35.50 32.91
C PHE A 346 65.55 36.25 34.15
N PRO A 347 66.63 37.04 33.99
CA PRO A 347 67.34 37.74 35.07
C PRO A 347 66.63 39.04 35.58
N PRO A 348 67.09 39.68 36.69
CA PRO A 348 66.22 40.41 37.62
C PRO A 348 66.14 41.96 37.48
N ALA A 349 64.98 42.49 37.95
CA ALA A 349 64.67 43.80 38.62
C ALA A 349 64.91 45.14 37.87
N ALA A 350 64.12 46.24 37.97
CA ALA A 350 62.96 46.74 38.74
C ALA A 350 62.55 48.16 38.20
N PRO A 351 61.62 48.99 38.77
CA PRO A 351 60.30 48.76 39.38
C PRO A 351 59.14 49.64 38.80
N ALA A 352 57.90 49.19 39.08
CA ALA A 352 56.64 49.92 39.38
C ALA A 352 56.03 50.98 38.43
N ALA A 353 54.81 50.69 37.93
CA ALA A 353 53.61 51.54 38.08
C ALA A 353 52.32 50.74 37.77
N ALA A 354 51.33 50.81 38.66
CA ALA A 354 49.93 50.36 38.50
C ALA A 354 49.18 51.27 37.46
N PRO A 355 47.94 51.01 36.95
CA PRO A 355 46.80 50.39 37.66
C PRO A 355 45.73 49.64 36.81
N VAL A 356 44.64 49.29 37.51
CA VAL A 356 43.23 49.09 37.09
C VAL A 356 42.75 47.63 36.89
N ALA A 357 41.91 47.21 37.83
CA ALA A 357 41.11 45.98 37.81
C ALA A 357 39.82 46.16 36.98
N PRO A 358 39.37 45.13 36.24
CA PRO A 358 38.01 45.09 35.70
C PRO A 358 37.01 44.48 36.72
N PRO A 359 35.72 44.86 36.68
CA PRO A 359 34.71 44.38 37.62
C PRO A 359 34.15 43.01 37.22
N PHE A 360 34.03 42.15 38.24
CA PHE A 360 33.01 41.11 38.48
C PHE A 360 32.24 40.55 37.26
N ALA A 361 32.59 39.33 36.86
CA ALA A 361 31.69 38.41 36.18
C ALA A 361 31.03 37.48 37.22
N ALA A 362 29.70 37.39 37.17
CA ALA A 362 28.87 36.57 38.04
C ALA A 362 29.11 35.04 37.86
N PRO A 363 28.91 34.21 38.89
CA PRO A 363 29.10 32.77 38.78
C PRO A 363 27.96 32.08 38.02
N ALA A 364 28.33 31.24 37.04
CA ALA A 364 27.43 30.30 36.38
C ALA A 364 27.03 29.17 37.35
N GLN A 365 25.74 28.80 37.32
CA GLN A 365 25.19 27.72 38.14
C GLN A 365 25.65 26.33 37.66
N PRO A 366 25.78 25.33 38.56
CA PRO A 366 26.15 23.97 38.18
C PRO A 366 24.98 23.22 37.53
N VAL A 367 25.26 22.54 36.41
CA VAL A 367 24.36 21.56 35.76
C VAL A 367 24.43 20.23 36.54
N PRO A 368 23.30 19.55 36.83
CA PRO A 368 23.31 18.28 37.57
C PRO A 368 23.80 17.10 36.72
N PRO A 369 24.36 16.04 37.34
CA PRO A 369 24.91 14.89 36.62
C PRO A 369 23.81 13.98 36.05
N VAL A 370 24.07 13.49 34.84
CA VAL A 370 23.27 12.50 34.12
C VAL A 370 23.34 11.15 34.85
N GLN A 371 22.18 10.59 35.21
CA GLN A 371 22.07 9.27 35.83
C GLN A 371 22.41 8.15 34.82
N ALA A 372 23.22 7.18 35.26
CA ALA A 372 23.62 6.01 34.50
C ALA A 372 22.45 5.03 34.31
N VAL A 373 22.28 4.56 33.07
CA VAL A 373 21.34 3.50 32.70
C VAL A 373 21.91 2.12 33.10
N PRO A 374 21.17 1.27 33.83
CA PRO A 374 21.65 -0.06 34.22
C PRO A 374 21.63 -1.05 33.04
N PRO A 375 22.49 -2.10 33.07
CA PRO A 375 22.63 -3.04 31.97
C PRO A 375 21.44 -4.01 31.82
N VAL A 376 21.10 -4.29 30.57
CA VAL A 376 20.06 -5.23 30.13
C VAL A 376 20.48 -6.67 30.44
N ARG A 377 19.60 -7.43 31.13
CA ARG A 377 19.78 -8.88 31.36
C ARG A 377 19.41 -9.69 30.10
N PRO A 378 20.11 -10.83 29.84
CA PRO A 378 19.77 -11.74 28.75
C PRO A 378 18.47 -12.54 29.03
N PRO A 379 17.81 -13.05 27.97
CA PRO A 379 16.52 -13.73 28.07
C PRO A 379 16.62 -15.13 28.68
N VAL A 380 15.67 -15.43 29.57
CA VAL A 380 15.47 -16.72 30.25
C VAL A 380 14.62 -17.64 29.36
N ALA A 381 15.00 -18.92 29.28
CA ALA A 381 14.26 -19.96 28.55
C ALA A 381 12.92 -20.30 29.23
N PRO A 382 11.89 -20.75 28.49
CA PRO A 382 10.60 -21.09 29.06
C PRO A 382 10.60 -22.49 29.68
N ASP A 383 10.27 -22.57 30.98
CA ASP A 383 9.90 -23.82 31.65
C ASP A 383 8.46 -24.24 31.27
N PRO A 384 8.19 -25.55 31.07
CA PRO A 384 6.88 -26.06 30.76
C PRO A 384 6.17 -26.48 32.05
N LEU A 385 5.07 -25.83 32.43
CA LEU A 385 4.00 -26.38 33.29
C LEU A 385 2.93 -25.29 33.53
N ALA A 386 1.88 -25.30 32.72
CA ALA A 386 0.61 -24.65 33.05
C ALA A 386 -0.52 -25.27 32.21
N THR A 387 -0.81 -26.55 32.46
CA THR A 387 -2.06 -27.20 32.09
C THR A 387 -3.17 -26.67 33.00
N VAL A 388 -3.94 -25.69 32.50
CA VAL A 388 -5.20 -25.28 33.13
C VAL A 388 -6.30 -26.24 32.68
N GLY A 389 -6.94 -26.84 33.67
CA GLY A 389 -7.98 -27.85 33.51
C GLY A 389 -9.26 -27.31 32.86
N MET A 390 -9.76 -28.07 31.89
CA MET A 390 -11.16 -28.03 31.50
C MET A 390 -11.87 -29.23 32.14
N ALA A 391 -12.96 -28.90 32.81
CA ALA A 391 -13.79 -29.78 33.60
C ALA A 391 -14.41 -30.92 32.77
N ALA A 392 -14.49 -32.08 33.42
CA ALA A 392 -15.11 -33.30 32.93
C ALA A 392 -16.60 -33.10 32.65
N VAL A 393 -16.99 -33.17 31.37
CA VAL A 393 -18.36 -33.50 30.96
C VAL A 393 -18.42 -35.01 30.79
N ARG A 394 -19.29 -35.65 31.56
CA ARG A 394 -19.48 -37.10 31.66
C ARG A 394 -20.51 -37.56 30.61
N PRO A 395 -20.15 -38.35 29.57
CA PRO A 395 -21.12 -38.95 28.67
C PRO A 395 -21.69 -40.25 29.24
N LEU A 396 -22.98 -40.50 28.99
CA LEU A 396 -23.69 -41.76 29.29
C LEU A 396 -23.10 -42.96 28.51
N PRO A 397 -23.26 -44.20 29.02
CA PRO A 397 -22.69 -45.39 28.39
C PRO A 397 -23.48 -45.76 27.13
N VAL A 398 -22.79 -45.79 25.98
CA VAL A 398 -23.29 -46.39 24.75
C VAL A 398 -22.55 -47.71 24.52
N ALA A 399 -23.32 -48.73 24.18
CA ALA A 399 -22.93 -50.13 24.09
C ALA A 399 -21.73 -50.40 23.17
N THR A 400 -20.89 -51.34 23.59
CA THR A 400 -19.79 -51.94 22.84
C THR A 400 -20.28 -52.90 21.75
N PRO A 401 -19.84 -52.75 20.50
CA PRO A 401 -19.72 -53.83 19.53
C PRO A 401 -18.24 -54.28 19.36
N PRO A 402 -17.97 -55.41 18.68
CA PRO A 402 -16.92 -56.35 19.08
C PRO A 402 -15.51 -56.03 18.55
N VAL A 403 -14.54 -56.66 19.21
CA VAL A 403 -13.10 -56.68 18.96
C VAL A 403 -12.77 -56.93 17.49
N ALA A 404 -12.08 -55.97 16.87
CA ALA A 404 -11.37 -56.15 15.60
C ALA A 404 -9.86 -56.28 15.86
N ALA A 405 -9.24 -57.22 15.15
CA ALA A 405 -7.84 -57.62 15.20
C ALA A 405 -6.85 -56.45 14.96
N PRO A 406 -5.59 -56.54 15.42
CA PRO A 406 -4.62 -55.46 15.29
C PRO A 406 -4.24 -55.24 13.82
N VAL A 407 -4.55 -54.04 13.31
CA VAL A 407 -4.10 -53.57 12.00
C VAL A 407 -2.65 -53.10 12.15
N ALA A 408 -1.77 -53.65 11.32
CA ALA A 408 -0.36 -53.32 11.23
C ALA A 408 -0.14 -51.83 10.94
N ALA A 409 0.89 -51.24 11.57
CA ALA A 409 1.34 -49.88 11.32
C ALA A 409 1.75 -49.69 9.84
N PRO A 410 1.37 -48.59 9.17
CA PRO A 410 1.80 -48.33 7.81
C PRO A 410 3.29 -47.93 7.77
N PRO A 411 3.99 -48.22 6.66
CA PRO A 411 5.41 -47.93 6.52
C PRO A 411 5.68 -46.42 6.50
N THR A 412 6.75 -46.02 7.20
CA THR A 412 7.30 -44.66 7.22
C THR A 412 7.66 -44.24 5.80
N THR A 413 6.81 -43.44 5.17
CA THR A 413 7.05 -42.86 3.85
C THR A 413 8.10 -41.77 3.98
N ALA A 414 9.10 -41.77 3.10
CA ALA A 414 10.13 -40.73 3.06
C ALA A 414 9.46 -39.34 2.94
N PRO A 415 9.98 -38.31 3.62
CA PRO A 415 9.38 -36.98 3.60
C PRO A 415 9.43 -36.39 2.18
N LEU A 416 8.26 -36.03 1.65
CA LEU A 416 8.14 -35.26 0.42
C LEU A 416 8.67 -33.85 0.68
N MET A 417 9.33 -33.25 -0.30
CA MET A 417 9.93 -31.91 -0.21
C MET A 417 9.19 -30.96 -1.13
N CYS A 418 8.88 -29.75 -0.66
CA CYS A 418 8.29 -28.72 -1.50
C CYS A 418 9.25 -28.33 -2.65
N PRO A 419 8.83 -28.34 -3.92
CA PRO A 419 9.70 -28.00 -5.04
C PRO A 419 10.11 -26.52 -5.07
N SER A 420 9.38 -25.65 -4.35
CA SER A 420 9.66 -24.21 -4.32
C SER A 420 10.60 -23.79 -3.19
N CYS A 421 10.56 -24.44 -2.03
CA CYS A 421 11.32 -24.00 -0.84
C CYS A 421 12.03 -25.14 -0.09
N SER A 422 11.90 -26.39 -0.55
CA SER A 422 12.50 -27.58 0.06
C SER A 422 12.08 -27.86 1.51
N ALA A 423 11.01 -27.23 2.00
CA ALA A 423 10.42 -27.58 3.28
C ALA A 423 9.76 -28.97 3.21
N PRO A 424 9.78 -29.76 4.30
CA PRO A 424 9.06 -31.03 4.36
C PRO A 424 7.55 -30.80 4.24
N VAL A 425 6.89 -31.63 3.44
CA VAL A 425 5.44 -31.59 3.20
C VAL A 425 4.86 -33.00 3.36
N ALA A 426 3.63 -33.08 3.87
CA ALA A 426 2.90 -34.34 3.98
C ALA A 426 2.31 -34.74 2.61
N ALA A 427 2.12 -36.04 2.38
CA ALA A 427 1.61 -36.57 1.12
C ALA A 427 0.19 -36.09 0.76
N ASN A 428 -0.56 -35.60 1.74
CA ASN A 428 -1.91 -35.06 1.60
C ASN A 428 -1.97 -33.53 1.67
N ASP A 429 -0.84 -32.83 1.73
CA ASP A 429 -0.82 -31.37 1.73
C ASP A 429 -1.19 -30.84 0.34
N MET A 430 -2.25 -30.03 0.27
CA MET A 430 -2.59 -29.33 -0.98
C MET A 430 -1.66 -28.14 -1.25
N PHE A 431 -1.07 -27.58 -0.19
CA PHE A 431 -0.17 -26.44 -0.22
C PHE A 431 0.96 -26.64 0.78
N CYS A 432 2.16 -26.16 0.45
CA CYS A 432 3.27 -26.12 1.39
C CYS A 432 2.97 -25.14 2.54
N GLY A 433 3.00 -25.62 3.78
CA GLY A 433 2.76 -24.80 4.97
C GLY A 433 3.77 -23.66 5.18
N GLU A 434 4.97 -23.78 4.59
CA GLU A 434 6.03 -22.77 4.72
C GLU A 434 5.89 -21.62 3.70
N CYS A 435 5.70 -21.95 2.41
CA CYS A 435 5.73 -20.96 1.33
C CYS A 435 4.40 -20.78 0.57
N GLY A 436 3.39 -21.61 0.85
CA GLY A 436 2.09 -21.57 0.18
C GLY A 436 2.08 -22.13 -1.25
N HIS A 437 3.17 -22.76 -1.71
CA HIS A 437 3.23 -23.37 -3.04
C HIS A 437 2.26 -24.56 -3.14
N LYS A 438 1.48 -24.63 -4.22
CA LYS A 438 0.51 -25.71 -4.47
C LYS A 438 1.22 -27.01 -4.85
N LEU A 439 0.92 -28.11 -4.16
CA LEU A 439 1.63 -29.39 -4.31
C LEU A 439 0.89 -30.42 -5.20
N ILE A 440 -0.43 -30.30 -5.32
CA ILE A 440 -1.33 -31.20 -6.08
C ILE A 440 -2.37 -30.40 -6.84
#